data_AF-A0AA43EZX7-F1
#
_entry.id   AF-A0AA43EZX7-F1
#
_cell.length_a   1.000
_cell.length_b   1.000
_cell.length_c   1.000
_cell.angle_alpha   90.00
_cell.angle_beta   90.00
_cell.angle_gamma   90.00
#
_symmetry.space_group_name_H-M   'P 1'
#
loop_
_entity.id
_entity.type
_entity.pdbx_description
1 polymer ?
#
loop_
_entity_poly.entity_id
_entity_poly.type
_entity_poly.pdbx_seq_one_letter_code
_entity_poly.pdbx_strand_id
1 'polypeptide(L)' 'MDILWFTLIAVALYFGADRLLDWIERRRGARFENRQVAFFAIMLPLALAAFWLARHLLGPSP' A
#
# COMPACT_ATOMS: atom_id res chain seq x y z
N MET A 1 10.62 -7.33 -18.22
CA MET A 1 11.32 -7.00 -16.96
C MET A 1 10.48 -6.10 -16.05
N ASP A 2 9.36 -5.56 -16.55
CA ASP A 2 8.46 -4.68 -15.81
C ASP A 2 7.59 -5.41 -14.79
N ILE A 3 7.19 -6.65 -15.09
CA ILE A 3 6.35 -7.42 -14.16
C ILE A 3 7.05 -7.67 -12.82
N LEU A 4 8.38 -7.86 -12.82
CA LEU A 4 9.16 -8.00 -11.59
C LEU A 4 9.11 -6.72 -10.75
N TRP A 5 9.22 -5.55 -11.39
CA TRP A 5 9.09 -4.26 -10.71
C TRP A 5 7.68 -4.04 -10.16
N PHE A 6 6.65 -4.35 -10.94
CA PHE A 6 5.27 -4.25 -10.47
C PHE A 6 4.99 -5.21 -9.30
N THR A 7 5.50 -6.44 -9.36
CA THR A 7 5.40 -7.40 -8.25
C THR A 7 6.14 -6.87 -7.02
N LEU A 8 7.34 -6.31 -7.18
CA LEU A 8 8.13 -5.78 -6.06
C LEU A 8 7.45 -4.58 -5.41
N ILE A 9 6.85 -3.68 -6.19
CA ILE A 9 6.01 -2.57 -5.69
C ILE A 9 4.77 -3.11 -4.97
N ALA A 10 4.09 -4.11 -5.53
CA ALA A 10 2.92 -4.71 -4.89
C ALA A 10 3.27 -5.36 -3.55
N VAL A 11 4.40 -6.07 -3.48
CA VAL A 11 4.92 -6.65 -2.25
C VAL A 11 5.26 -5.57 -1.23
N ALA A 12 5.96 -4.50 -1.65
CA ALA A 12 6.28 -3.38 -0.77
C ALA A 12 5.02 -2.69 -0.23
N LEU A 13 4.02 -2.46 -1.08
CA LEU A 13 2.72 -1.92 -0.70
C LEU A 13 2.00 -2.82 0.30
N TYR A 14 2.00 -4.14 0.08
CA TYR A 14 1.36 -5.10 0.97
C TYR A 14 1.97 -5.04 2.37
N PHE A 15 3.31 -5.13 2.47
CA PHE A 15 3.99 -5.02 3.75
C PHE A 15 3.85 -3.64 4.40
N GLY A 16 3.81 -2.58 3.60
CA GLY A 16 3.57 -1.21 4.07
C GLY A 16 2.17 -1.04 4.66
N ALA A 17 1.15 -1.52 3.96
CA ALA A 17 -0.24 -1.50 4.42
C ALA A 17 -0.44 -2.35 5.68
N ASP A 18 0.17 -3.53 5.74
CA ASP A 18 0.09 -4.41 6.91
C ASP A 18 0.73 -3.76 8.14
N ARG A 19 1.93 -3.17 7.99
CA ARG A 19 2.57 -2.42 9.07
C ARG A 19 1.79 -1.19 9.50
N LEU A 20 1.19 -0.47 8.56
CA LEU A 20 0.38 0.71 8.87
C LEU A 20 -0.88 0.30 9.65
N LEU A 21 -1.55 -0.76 9.22
CA LEU A 21 -2.71 -1.32 9.92
C LEU A 21 -2.33 -1.78 11.33
N ASP A 22 -1.25 -2.53 11.46
CA ASP A 22 -0.71 -2.97 12.75
C ASP A 22 -0.42 -1.80 13.69
N TRP A 23 0.14 -0.72 13.16
CA TRP A 23 0.44 0.48 13.94
C TRP A 23 -0.85 1.18 14.39
N ILE A 24 -1.87 1.24 13.52
CA ILE A 24 -3.19 1.78 13.86
C ILE A 24 -3.85 0.91 14.94
N GLU A 25 -3.83 -0.41 14.81
CA GLU A 25 -4.40 -1.35 15.79
C GLU A 25 -3.70 -1.23 17.16
N ARG A 26 -2.37 -1.10 17.17
CA ARG A 26 -1.61 -0.88 18.41
C ARG A 26 -1.96 0.44 19.07
N ARG A 27 -2.11 1.51 18.29
CA ARG A 27 -2.53 2.83 18.81
C ARG A 27 -3.97 2.82 19.33
N ARG A 28 -4.85 2.07 18.69
CA ARG A 28 -6.23 1.87 19.13
C ARG A 28 -6.33 1.02 20.40
N GLY A 29 -5.34 0.16 20.65
CA GLY A 29 -5.36 -0.81 21.76
C GLY A 29 -6.29 -2.00 21.52
N ALA A 30 -6.86 -2.13 20.31
CA ALA A 30 -7.75 -3.20 19.92
C ALA A 30 -7.56 -3.52 18.44
N ARG A 31 -7.61 -4.81 18.10
CA ARG A 31 -7.63 -5.26 16.70
C ARG A 31 -8.97 -4.93 16.06
N PHE A 32 -8.96 -4.68 14.76
CA PHE A 32 -10.20 -4.53 14.01
C PHE A 32 -10.91 -5.88 13.94
N GLU A 33 -12.22 -5.89 14.21
CA GLU A 33 -13.08 -7.06 14.04
C GLU A 33 -13.02 -7.57 12.59
N ASN A 34 -13.11 -6.63 11.63
CA ASN A 34 -12.94 -6.88 10.20
C ASN A 34 -11.59 -6.37 9.70
N ARG A 35 -10.48 -6.95 10.19
CA ARG A 35 -9.11 -6.55 9.80
C ARG A 35 -8.88 -6.60 8.29
N GLN A 36 -9.51 -7.52 7.57
CA GLN A 36 -9.42 -7.59 6.10
C GLN A 36 -10.01 -6.35 5.42
N VAL A 37 -11.15 -5.85 5.89
CA VAL A 37 -11.78 -4.64 5.35
C VAL A 37 -10.93 -3.42 5.64
N ALA A 38 -10.39 -3.32 6.86
CA ALA A 38 -9.46 -2.26 7.23
C ALA A 38 -8.17 -2.29 6.39
N PHE A 39 -7.61 -3.48 6.18
CA PHE A 39 -6.46 -3.67 5.30
C PHE A 39 -6.77 -3.20 3.87
N PHE A 40 -7.91 -3.60 3.31
CA PHE A 40 -8.32 -3.17 1.98
C PHE A 40 -8.51 -1.66 1.88
N ALA A 41 -9.16 -1.05 2.87
CA ALA A 41 -9.36 0.39 2.96
C ALA A 41 -8.05 1.18 3.02
N ILE A 42 -6.97 0.59 3.53
CA ILE A 42 -5.63 1.18 3.53
C ILE A 42 -4.89 0.88 2.21
N MET A 43 -4.90 -0.37 1.77
CA MET A 43 -4.15 -0.84 0.61
C MET A 43 -4.61 -0.17 -0.68
N LEU A 44 -5.92 0.04 -0.84
CA LEU A 44 -6.49 0.66 -2.04
C LEU A 44 -5.96 2.08 -2.28
N PRO A 45 -6.07 3.05 -1.35
CA PRO A 45 -5.51 4.37 -1.54
C PRO A 45 -3.98 4.36 -1.62
N LEU A 46 -3.29 3.47 -0.89
CA LEU A 46 -1.83 3.34 -0.96
C LEU A 46 -1.38 2.91 -2.37
N ALA A 47 -2.08 1.95 -2.98
CA ALA A 47 -1.83 1.51 -4.34
C ALA A 47 -2.08 2.64 -5.33
N LEU A 48 -3.23 3.31 -5.25
CA LEU A 48 -3.54 4.46 -6.13
C LEU A 48 -2.48 5.55 -6.03
N ALA A 49 -2.06 5.90 -4.81
CA ALA A 49 -0.99 6.87 -4.57
C ALA A 49 0.35 6.40 -5.15
N ALA A 50 0.72 5.13 -4.99
CA ALA A 50 1.97 4.59 -5.52
C ALA A 50 1.99 4.59 -7.06
N PHE A 51 0.91 4.19 -7.72
CA PHE A 51 0.83 4.25 -9.18
C PHE A 51 0.78 5.69 -9.71
N TRP A 52 0.09 6.59 -9.01
CA TRP A 52 0.10 8.01 -9.32
C TRP A 52 1.50 8.60 -9.20
N LEU A 53 2.22 8.29 -8.12
CA LEU A 53 3.59 8.74 -7.90
C LEU A 53 4.55 8.13 -8.92
N ALA A 54 4.41 6.85 -9.24
CA ALA A 54 5.19 6.20 -10.29
C ALA A 54 5.00 6.92 -11.64
N ARG A 55 3.77 7.29 -12.00
CA ARG A 55 3.51 8.10 -13.20
C ARG A 55 4.14 9.48 -13.15
N HIS A 56 4.14 10.13 -11.98
CA HIS A 56 4.66 11.50 -11.86
C HIS A 56 6.20 11.53 -11.86
N LEU A 57 6.84 10.56 -11.21
CA LEU A 57 8.29 10.44 -11.11
C LEU A 57 8.93 9.81 -12.36
N LEU A 58 8.20 8.95 -13.07
CA LEU A 58 8.63 8.32 -14.33
C LEU A 58 7.92 8.93 -15.56
N GLY A 59 7.18 10.03 -15.40
CA GLY A 59 6.49 10.76 -16.47
C GLY A 59 7.47 11.45 -17.42
N PRO A 60 7.06 11.68 -18.68
CA PRO A 60 7.91 11.52 -19.86
C PRO A 60 9.19 12.35 -19.78
N SER A 61 10.34 11.71 -19.99
CA SER A 61 11.54 12.42 -20.40
C SER A 61 11.20 13.26 -21.64
N PRO A 62 11.57 14.56 -21.69
CA PRO A 62 11.31 15.40 -22.86
C PRO A 62 11.91 14.82 -24.14
#